data_AF-A0A6S8NZY8-F1
#
_entry.id   AF-A0A6S8NZY8-F1
#
_cell.length_a   1.000
_cell.length_b   1.000
_cell.length_c   1.000
_cell.angle_alpha   90.00
_cell.angle_beta   90.00
_cell.angle_gamma   90.00
#
_symmetry.space_group_name_H-M   'P 1'
#
loop_
_entity.id
_entity.type
_entity.pdbx_description
1 polymer ?
#
loop_
_entity_poly.entity_id
_entity_poly.type
_entity_poly.pdbx_seq_one_letter_code
_entity_poly.pdbx_strand_id
1 'polypeptide(L)'
;MFPPSLGVFENIRSYKNRQDGVFMRSTENIMLKGGVFADNQNQMNFEISQNIIVDGAKMIGRTGRFKEIVEAQDGALAHDEDLVGIQLHVRTADLLEMGSTIKNVEFQSFHQDYATRTKLFDVDSEGTRTWDGIFSFWSLMENIVVDDLSVTNPFDLRRTSASNHAGVYLVDYDSSLKPLGTSARTSSTIIADVDDVKAFCDLNGLCHRNSAQGYWYCRNTCLRTVIFAVDPTNAEGVVLEIVDTTDSSSRSFSYTGAFATEFLDNGSRDDVANADWNKYVSFAAALPAAGSYRARFKRGTETVWPTFVETVWGPALCEEGVAPDSVRLVQPDVPTSTCDELIRNGNMEDGTISPWLHAIGGGLSIEAREGRGKSMALADLDQSFAGSGMGQYVDTRCLTVGSVYLVRVWVRMEHSSGLDVLCRVADCGPKLKVRTVSDRNGLAGIGRPLEADKVPLATQLDGPLQSDWNLLSARVTVDEEWSNAMSVFIFVERGLTGKRLFIDDFT
;
A
#
# COMPACT_ATOMS: atom_id res chain seq x y z
N MET A 1 10.89 -13.31 6.09
CA MET A 1 10.66 -14.26 4.99
C MET A 1 9.58 -15.20 5.44
N PHE A 2 8.41 -15.14 4.80
CA PHE A 2 7.28 -16.01 5.10
C PHE A 2 7.47 -17.39 4.46
N PRO A 3 6.88 -18.46 5.02
CA PRO A 3 6.91 -19.76 4.37
C PRO A 3 6.19 -19.66 3.01
N PRO A 4 6.80 -20.13 1.90
CA PRO A 4 6.18 -20.09 0.58
C PRO A 4 5.02 -21.10 0.43
N SER A 5 4.91 -22.04 1.36
CA SER A 5 3.86 -23.06 1.38
C SER A 5 2.80 -22.73 2.42
N LEU A 6 1.54 -23.03 2.10
CA LEU A 6 0.41 -22.95 3.03
C LEU A 6 0.64 -23.85 4.25
N GLY A 7 0.74 -23.25 5.44
CA GLY A 7 0.75 -23.96 6.72
C GLY A 7 -0.68 -24.26 7.18
N VAL A 8 -0.98 -25.51 7.50
CA VAL A 8 -2.33 -25.93 7.91
C VAL A 8 -2.34 -26.32 9.39
N PHE A 9 -3.22 -25.70 10.17
CA PHE A 9 -3.51 -26.06 11.55
C PHE A 9 -4.94 -26.62 11.63
N GLU A 10 -5.06 -27.89 12.01
CA GLU A 10 -6.35 -28.58 12.04
C GLU A 10 -6.90 -28.70 13.46
N ASN A 11 -8.21 -28.50 13.61
CA ASN A 11 -8.97 -28.78 14.84
C ASN A 11 -8.44 -28.09 16.11
N ILE A 12 -7.93 -26.86 15.97
CA ILE A 12 -7.51 -26.03 17.11
C ILE A 12 -8.69 -25.83 18.06
N ARG A 13 -8.41 -25.91 19.37
CA ARG A 13 -9.38 -25.56 20.41
C ARG A 13 -8.78 -24.47 21.27
N SER A 14 -9.48 -23.36 21.41
CA SER A 14 -9.05 -22.24 22.26
C SER A 14 -10.23 -21.68 23.02
N TYR A 15 -10.14 -21.64 24.34
CA TYR A 15 -11.27 -21.22 25.16
C TYR A 15 -10.88 -20.49 26.43
N LYS A 16 -11.75 -19.57 26.86
CA LYS A 16 -11.63 -18.81 28.12
C LYS A 16 -10.36 -17.98 28.23
N ASN A 17 -9.82 -17.52 27.10
CA ASN A 17 -8.71 -16.57 27.11
C ASN A 17 -9.24 -15.18 27.44
N ARG A 18 -8.48 -14.44 28.25
CA ARG A 18 -8.81 -13.06 28.63
C ARG A 18 -8.87 -12.14 27.40
N GLN A 19 -8.06 -12.42 26.38
CA GLN A 19 -7.97 -11.64 25.14
C GLN A 19 -8.29 -12.55 23.94
N ASP A 20 -7.29 -12.86 23.13
CA ASP A 20 -7.46 -13.59 21.88
C ASP A 20 -7.42 -15.12 22.09
N GLY A 21 -8.33 -15.81 21.42
CA GLY A 21 -8.26 -17.27 21.27
C GLY A 21 -7.12 -17.67 20.33
N VAL A 22 -6.99 -16.97 19.21
CA VAL A 22 -5.87 -17.05 18.26
C VAL A 22 -5.46 -15.64 17.88
N PHE A 23 -4.18 -15.33 18.10
CA PHE A 23 -3.58 -14.09 17.66
C PHE A 23 -2.50 -14.40 16.61
N MET A 24 -2.66 -13.83 15.42
CA MET A 24 -1.66 -13.90 14.36
C MET A 24 -1.20 -12.50 14.03
N ARG A 25 0.12 -12.30 14.06
CA ARG A 25 0.76 -11.02 13.77
C ARG A 25 1.84 -11.23 12.73
N SER A 26 1.87 -10.37 11.70
CA SER A 26 2.92 -10.40 10.67
C SER A 26 3.13 -11.82 10.17
N THR A 27 2.08 -12.44 9.65
CA THR A 27 2.06 -13.86 9.23
C THR A 27 1.42 -13.98 7.85
N GLU A 28 1.86 -14.95 7.05
CA GLU A 28 1.35 -15.18 5.69
C GLU A 28 1.12 -16.69 5.45
N ASN A 29 0.19 -17.03 4.56
CA ASN A 29 -0.03 -18.40 4.07
C ASN A 29 -0.39 -19.40 5.18
N ILE A 30 -1.42 -19.09 5.98
CA ILE A 30 -1.89 -19.97 7.06
C ILE A 30 -3.35 -20.34 6.87
N MET A 31 -3.67 -21.63 7.04
CA MET A 31 -5.02 -22.16 7.08
C MET A 31 -5.35 -22.70 8.49
N LEU A 32 -6.40 -22.18 9.10
CA LEU A 32 -7.04 -22.71 10.30
C LEU A 32 -8.26 -23.54 9.87
N LYS A 33 -8.13 -24.86 9.91
CA LYS A 33 -9.14 -25.79 9.39
C LYS A 33 -9.86 -26.52 10.53
N GLY A 34 -11.16 -26.31 10.63
CA GLY A 34 -11.98 -26.79 11.74
C GLY A 34 -11.73 -26.02 13.03
N GLY A 35 -12.05 -26.66 14.15
CA GLY A 35 -11.74 -26.15 15.48
C GLY A 35 -12.91 -25.48 16.21
N VAL A 36 -12.71 -25.23 17.49
CA VAL A 36 -13.71 -24.62 18.39
C VAL A 36 -13.05 -23.51 19.20
N PHE A 37 -13.59 -22.30 19.07
CA PHE A 37 -13.14 -21.10 19.75
C PHE A 37 -14.28 -20.60 20.62
N ALA A 38 -14.13 -20.62 21.95
CA ALA A 38 -15.25 -20.37 22.85
C ALA A 38 -14.88 -19.51 24.06
N ASP A 39 -15.75 -18.60 24.48
CA ASP A 39 -15.55 -17.81 25.71
C ASP A 39 -14.25 -16.99 25.72
N ASN A 40 -13.66 -16.69 24.56
CA ASN A 40 -12.57 -15.72 24.44
C ASN A 40 -13.17 -14.30 24.31
N GLN A 41 -12.38 -13.26 24.58
CA GLN A 41 -12.80 -11.90 24.27
C GLN A 41 -12.83 -11.70 22.74
N ASN A 42 -11.70 -11.99 22.08
CA ASN A 42 -11.62 -12.11 20.63
C ASN A 42 -11.44 -13.59 20.29
N GLN A 43 -12.27 -14.18 19.44
CA GLN A 43 -12.02 -15.58 19.06
C GLN A 43 -10.77 -15.69 18.19
N MET A 44 -10.61 -14.75 17.25
CA MET A 44 -9.44 -14.62 16.38
C MET A 44 -9.09 -13.15 16.15
N ASN A 45 -7.81 -12.86 16.00
CA ASN A 45 -7.28 -11.52 15.72
C ASN A 45 -6.10 -11.60 14.74
N PHE A 46 -6.23 -10.95 13.59
CA PHE A 46 -5.28 -11.01 12.48
C PHE A 46 -4.64 -9.64 12.22
N GLU A 47 -3.50 -9.40 12.84
CA GLU A 47 -2.75 -8.15 12.74
C GLU A 47 -1.68 -8.26 11.64
N ILE A 48 -1.68 -7.37 10.64
CA ILE A 48 -0.63 -7.32 9.59
C ILE A 48 -0.42 -8.70 8.91
N SER A 49 -1.49 -9.47 8.77
CA SER A 49 -1.41 -10.84 8.25
C SER A 49 -1.95 -10.91 6.83
N GLN A 50 -1.64 -11.97 6.09
CA GLN A 50 -2.07 -12.12 4.71
C GLN A 50 -2.29 -13.57 4.34
N ASN A 51 -3.13 -13.80 3.35
CA ASN A 51 -3.55 -15.11 2.88
C ASN A 51 -3.93 -16.04 4.05
N ILE A 52 -4.69 -15.50 5.01
CA ILE A 52 -5.17 -16.25 6.17
C ILE A 52 -6.50 -16.90 5.80
N ILE A 53 -6.56 -18.23 5.86
CA ILE A 53 -7.76 -18.99 5.54
C ILE A 53 -8.35 -19.57 6.83
N VAL A 54 -9.60 -19.26 7.15
CA VAL A 54 -10.37 -19.91 8.21
C VAL A 54 -11.44 -20.76 7.54
N ASP A 55 -11.44 -22.06 7.77
CA ASP A 55 -12.33 -23.00 7.09
C ASP A 55 -12.96 -23.98 8.08
N GLY A 56 -14.28 -23.94 8.29
CA GLY A 56 -14.98 -24.93 9.12
C GLY A 56 -14.89 -24.69 10.63
N ALA A 57 -14.54 -23.47 11.06
CA ALA A 57 -14.40 -23.13 12.46
C ALA A 57 -15.77 -22.91 13.14
N LYS A 58 -15.88 -23.33 14.40
CA LYS A 58 -17.02 -23.02 15.26
C LYS A 58 -16.62 -21.98 16.30
N MET A 59 -17.23 -20.81 16.25
CA MET A 59 -16.98 -19.69 17.17
C MET A 59 -18.17 -19.54 18.11
N ILE A 60 -17.93 -19.67 19.41
CA ILE A 60 -18.96 -19.61 20.44
C ILE A 60 -18.66 -18.38 21.31
N GLY A 61 -19.59 -17.45 21.40
CA GLY A 61 -19.46 -16.21 22.16
C GLY A 61 -19.26 -16.46 23.66
N ARG A 62 -20.32 -16.30 24.46
CA ARG A 62 -20.31 -16.66 25.89
C ARG A 62 -21.28 -17.80 26.14
N THR A 63 -20.74 -18.97 26.49
CA THR A 63 -21.52 -20.14 26.86
C THR A 63 -22.33 -19.89 28.14
N GLY A 64 -23.47 -20.55 28.31
CA GLY A 64 -24.28 -20.43 29.54
C GLY A 64 -23.47 -20.73 30.81
N ARG A 65 -22.60 -21.73 30.76
CA ARG A 65 -21.70 -22.07 31.87
C ARG A 65 -20.67 -20.97 32.17
N PHE A 66 -20.17 -20.26 31.16
CA PHE A 66 -19.28 -19.13 31.39
C PHE A 66 -20.02 -17.99 32.08
N LYS A 67 -21.25 -17.69 31.64
CA LYS A 67 -22.13 -16.69 32.27
C LYS A 67 -22.37 -17.01 33.75
N GLU A 68 -22.73 -18.25 34.07
CA GLU A 68 -22.91 -18.71 35.46
C GLU A 68 -21.67 -18.48 36.33
N ILE A 69 -20.46 -18.68 35.78
CA ILE A 69 -19.20 -18.45 36.49
C ILE A 69 -18.95 -16.96 36.71
N VAL A 70 -19.19 -16.12 35.70
CA VAL A 70 -19.02 -14.66 35.79
C VAL A 70 -19.99 -14.08 36.83
N GLU A 71 -21.25 -14.52 36.80
CA GLU A 71 -22.28 -14.15 37.77
C GLU A 71 -21.91 -14.57 39.20
N ALA A 72 -21.42 -15.81 39.38
CA ALA A 72 -20.99 -16.31 40.68
C ALA A 72 -19.78 -15.56 41.28
N GLN A 73 -19.04 -14.81 40.46
CA GLN A 73 -17.91 -13.98 40.88
C GLN A 73 -18.26 -12.48 40.93
N ASP A 74 -19.54 -12.14 41.02
CA ASP A 74 -20.05 -10.76 41.11
C ASP A 74 -19.52 -9.86 39.97
N GLY A 75 -19.39 -10.43 38.76
CA GLY A 75 -18.90 -9.70 37.60
C GLY A 75 -17.40 -9.38 37.63
N ALA A 76 -16.61 -9.90 38.58
CA ALA A 76 -15.16 -9.69 38.59
C ALA A 76 -14.44 -10.23 37.31
N LEU A 77 -15.10 -11.12 36.57
CA LEU A 77 -14.70 -11.63 35.26
C LEU A 77 -15.54 -11.08 34.10
N ALA A 78 -16.49 -10.18 34.38
CA ALA A 78 -17.19 -9.48 33.32
C ALA A 78 -16.17 -8.58 32.62
N HIS A 79 -15.98 -8.82 31.34
CA HIS A 79 -15.11 -7.99 30.53
C HIS A 79 -15.91 -6.74 30.15
N ASP A 80 -15.47 -5.56 30.59
CA ASP A 80 -15.95 -4.26 30.09
C ASP A 80 -15.53 -4.00 28.63
N GLU A 81 -15.24 -5.06 27.89
CA GLU A 81 -14.68 -5.02 26.54
C GLU A 81 -15.65 -5.73 25.58
N ASP A 82 -15.48 -5.45 24.29
CA ASP A 82 -16.31 -6.07 23.26
C ASP A 82 -16.03 -7.58 23.16
N LEU A 83 -17.07 -8.35 22.87
CA LEU A 83 -16.96 -9.73 22.43
C LEU A 83 -16.87 -9.76 20.90
N VAL A 84 -15.75 -10.23 20.37
CA VAL A 84 -15.43 -10.23 18.94
C VAL A 84 -15.25 -11.65 18.44
N GLY A 85 -15.89 -11.95 17.32
CA GLY A 85 -15.61 -13.18 16.57
C GLY A 85 -14.21 -13.12 15.97
N ILE A 86 -14.08 -12.40 14.87
CA ILE A 86 -12.82 -12.21 14.16
C ILE A 86 -12.51 -10.72 14.07
N GLN A 87 -11.37 -10.31 14.61
CA GLN A 87 -10.82 -8.99 14.41
C GLN A 87 -9.87 -8.99 13.21
N LEU A 88 -10.18 -8.13 12.24
CA LEU A 88 -9.40 -7.88 11.03
C LEU A 88 -8.78 -6.50 11.16
N HIS A 89 -7.53 -6.34 10.75
CA HIS A 89 -6.88 -5.03 10.72
C HIS A 89 -6.92 -4.48 9.30
N VAL A 90 -6.94 -3.16 9.12
CA VAL A 90 -7.03 -2.53 7.79
C VAL A 90 -5.84 -2.82 6.85
N ARG A 91 -4.75 -3.41 7.34
CA ARG A 91 -3.50 -3.57 6.61
C ARG A 91 -3.02 -5.01 6.55
N THR A 92 -2.42 -5.35 5.42
CA THR A 92 -1.59 -6.53 5.20
C THR A 92 -0.10 -6.18 5.28
N ALA A 93 0.79 -7.18 5.30
CA ALA A 93 2.25 -6.96 5.21
C ALA A 93 2.73 -6.63 3.78
N ASP A 94 1.97 -7.03 2.77
CA ASP A 94 2.14 -6.77 1.34
C ASP A 94 0.80 -6.28 0.79
N LEU A 95 0.82 -5.06 0.27
CA LEU A 95 -0.37 -4.35 -0.18
C LEU A 95 -1.15 -5.06 -1.27
N LEU A 96 -0.64 -6.14 -1.89
CA LEU A 96 -1.26 -6.78 -3.05
C LEU A 96 -1.83 -8.18 -2.78
N GLU A 97 -1.52 -8.76 -1.63
CA GLU A 97 -2.04 -10.07 -1.26
C GLU A 97 -3.43 -9.99 -0.63
N MET A 98 -4.18 -11.08 -0.74
CA MET A 98 -5.42 -11.26 0.02
C MET A 98 -5.16 -11.10 1.52
N GLY A 99 -6.06 -10.46 2.24
CA GLY A 99 -6.02 -10.40 3.70
C GLY A 99 -6.46 -11.71 4.32
N SER A 100 -7.75 -12.02 4.21
CA SER A 100 -8.32 -13.26 4.76
C SER A 100 -9.42 -13.88 3.90
N THR A 101 -9.55 -15.20 3.97
CA THR A 101 -10.70 -15.96 3.44
C THR A 101 -11.34 -16.71 4.59
N ILE A 102 -12.58 -16.38 4.93
CA ILE A 102 -13.30 -16.93 6.06
C ILE A 102 -14.50 -17.70 5.52
N LYS A 103 -14.48 -19.02 5.62
CA LYS A 103 -15.51 -19.87 5.02
C LYS A 103 -15.99 -21.00 5.92
N ASN A 104 -17.24 -21.41 5.73
CA ASN A 104 -17.86 -22.50 6.51
C ASN A 104 -17.78 -22.25 8.03
N VAL A 105 -17.87 -20.99 8.47
CA VAL A 105 -17.75 -20.64 9.89
C VAL A 105 -19.13 -20.55 10.52
N GLU A 106 -19.27 -21.18 11.68
CA GLU A 106 -20.48 -21.11 12.50
C GLU A 106 -20.25 -20.21 13.71
N PHE A 107 -21.04 -19.15 13.85
CA PHE A 107 -21.10 -18.30 15.03
C PHE A 107 -22.27 -18.71 15.92
N GLN A 108 -21.98 -18.93 17.20
CA GLN A 108 -22.95 -19.33 18.20
C GLN A 108 -22.93 -18.46 19.45
N SER A 109 -24.11 -18.20 20.02
CA SER A 109 -24.22 -17.52 21.33
C SER A 109 -23.50 -16.16 21.42
N PHE A 110 -23.52 -15.39 20.32
CA PHE A 110 -22.99 -14.02 20.26
C PHE A 110 -24.02 -13.00 20.76
N HIS A 111 -24.54 -13.23 21.98
CA HIS A 111 -25.46 -12.29 22.63
C HIS A 111 -24.71 -11.16 23.36
N GLN A 112 -25.38 -10.04 23.62
CA GLN A 112 -24.81 -8.91 24.38
C GLN A 112 -24.72 -9.16 25.89
N ASP A 113 -25.19 -10.30 26.40
CA ASP A 113 -25.12 -10.57 27.83
C ASP A 113 -23.64 -10.68 28.28
N TYR A 114 -23.23 -9.80 29.20
CA TYR A 114 -21.88 -9.75 29.79
C TYR A 114 -20.75 -9.28 28.85
N ALA A 115 -21.10 -8.51 27.82
CA ALA A 115 -20.15 -7.72 27.02
C ALA A 115 -20.75 -6.34 26.74
N THR A 116 -19.90 -5.32 26.59
CA THR A 116 -20.40 -3.97 26.23
C THR A 116 -21.05 -3.98 24.85
N ARG A 117 -20.44 -4.71 23.91
CA ARG A 117 -20.94 -4.95 22.56
C ARG A 117 -20.54 -6.33 22.09
N THR A 118 -21.29 -6.84 21.13
CA THR A 118 -20.99 -8.11 20.47
C THR A 118 -20.99 -7.91 18.97
N LYS A 119 -19.93 -8.39 18.32
CA LYS A 119 -19.70 -8.26 16.87
C LYS A 119 -19.05 -9.54 16.34
N LEU A 120 -19.47 -9.99 15.16
CA LEU A 120 -18.88 -11.19 14.54
C LEU A 120 -17.56 -10.83 13.87
N PHE A 121 -17.51 -9.67 13.23
CA PHE A 121 -16.35 -9.11 12.58
C PHE A 121 -16.10 -7.69 13.08
N ASP A 122 -14.87 -7.42 13.47
CA ASP A 122 -14.39 -6.09 13.80
C ASP A 122 -13.32 -5.71 12.80
N VAL A 123 -13.47 -4.57 12.12
CA VAL A 123 -12.38 -4.04 11.30
C VAL A 123 -11.72 -2.93 12.09
N ASP A 124 -10.59 -3.26 12.70
CA ASP A 124 -9.86 -2.35 13.55
C ASP A 124 -8.91 -1.46 12.72
N SER A 125 -8.94 -0.18 13.05
CA SER A 125 -7.97 0.80 12.57
C SER A 125 -6.97 1.21 13.66
N GLU A 126 -7.16 0.77 14.92
CA GLU A 126 -6.25 1.06 16.02
C GLU A 126 -5.00 0.18 15.99
N GLY A 127 -3.89 0.72 16.47
CA GLY A 127 -2.83 -0.10 17.09
C GLY A 127 -1.52 -0.23 16.32
N THR A 128 -1.44 0.04 15.02
CA THR A 128 -0.14 0.07 14.35
C THR A 128 -0.06 1.17 13.31
N ARG A 129 0.82 2.14 13.59
CA ARG A 129 1.71 2.78 12.59
C ARG A 129 1.13 2.65 11.17
N THR A 130 0.07 3.39 10.84
CA THR A 130 -0.70 3.15 9.61
C THR A 130 0.13 3.67 8.45
N TRP A 131 0.79 2.78 7.73
CA TRP A 131 1.78 3.20 6.74
C TRP A 131 1.10 4.00 5.62
N ASP A 132 -0.10 3.70 5.13
CA ASP A 132 -0.52 4.34 3.85
C ASP A 132 -1.94 4.88 3.79
N GLY A 133 -2.71 4.96 4.89
CA GLY A 133 -4.11 5.45 4.84
C GLY A 133 -5.05 4.69 3.89
N ILE A 134 -4.60 3.58 3.31
CA ILE A 134 -5.27 2.75 2.32
C ILE A 134 -5.61 1.40 2.94
N PHE A 135 -6.81 0.91 2.64
CA PHE A 135 -7.19 -0.45 2.97
C PHE A 135 -6.56 -1.48 2.03
N SER A 136 -5.82 -2.43 2.59
CA SER A 136 -5.18 -3.54 1.85
C SER A 136 -5.55 -4.91 2.39
N PHE A 137 -6.34 -5.00 3.46
CA PHE A 137 -6.77 -6.27 4.05
C PHE A 137 -8.04 -6.82 3.40
N TRP A 138 -7.99 -7.02 2.10
CA TRP A 138 -9.11 -7.54 1.32
C TRP A 138 -9.54 -8.92 1.83
N SER A 139 -10.78 -8.98 2.30
CA SER A 139 -11.30 -10.17 2.98
C SER A 139 -12.57 -10.68 2.33
N LEU A 140 -12.64 -12.01 2.19
CA LEU A 140 -13.75 -12.75 1.60
C LEU A 140 -14.41 -13.62 2.66
N MET A 141 -15.74 -13.62 2.69
CA MET A 141 -16.58 -14.43 3.57
C MET A 141 -17.52 -15.31 2.74
N GLU A 142 -17.68 -16.57 3.13
CA GLU A 142 -18.53 -17.54 2.41
C GLU A 142 -19.15 -18.56 3.38
N ASN A 143 -20.41 -18.91 3.19
CA ASN A 143 -21.11 -19.93 3.98
C ASN A 143 -20.99 -19.68 5.49
N ILE A 144 -21.28 -18.46 5.92
CA ILE A 144 -21.27 -18.06 7.32
C ILE A 144 -22.64 -18.37 7.93
N VAL A 145 -22.64 -19.15 9.00
CA VAL A 145 -23.85 -19.51 9.73
C VAL A 145 -23.86 -18.78 11.07
N VAL A 146 -24.97 -18.11 11.38
CA VAL A 146 -25.17 -17.45 12.67
C VAL A 146 -26.41 -18.06 13.31
N ASP A 147 -26.25 -18.69 14.48
CA ASP A 147 -27.35 -19.38 15.16
C ASP A 147 -28.41 -18.40 15.69
N ASP A 148 -27.98 -17.19 16.03
CA ASP A 148 -28.82 -16.14 16.54
C ASP A 148 -28.88 -14.96 15.57
N LEU A 149 -29.99 -14.89 14.83
CA LEU A 149 -30.29 -13.78 13.93
C LEU A 149 -30.60 -12.47 14.69
N SER A 150 -30.68 -12.51 16.03
CA SER A 150 -30.78 -11.30 16.87
C SER A 150 -29.45 -10.55 17.01
N VAL A 151 -28.34 -11.13 16.52
CA VAL A 151 -27.10 -10.38 16.26
C VAL A 151 -27.38 -9.35 15.18
N THR A 152 -27.89 -8.19 15.60
CA THR A 152 -28.27 -7.07 14.74
C THR A 152 -27.07 -6.43 14.04
N ASN A 153 -25.85 -6.76 14.47
CA ASN A 153 -24.61 -6.07 14.10
C ASN A 153 -23.48 -7.06 13.83
N PRO A 154 -23.49 -7.76 12.68
CA PRO A 154 -22.42 -8.70 12.35
C PRO A 154 -21.05 -8.03 12.17
N PHE A 155 -21.02 -6.74 11.81
CA PHE A 155 -19.80 -5.99 11.55
C PHE A 155 -19.71 -4.73 12.42
N ASP A 156 -18.50 -4.33 12.81
CA ASP A 156 -18.19 -2.99 13.34
C ASP A 156 -17.05 -2.37 12.53
N LEU A 157 -17.37 -1.30 11.79
CA LEU A 157 -16.46 -0.50 10.97
C LEU A 157 -16.45 0.96 11.44
N ARG A 158 -16.84 1.25 12.69
CA ARG A 158 -16.86 2.64 13.19
C ARG A 158 -15.49 3.26 13.25
N ARG A 159 -14.50 2.49 13.69
CA ARG A 159 -13.12 2.97 13.85
C ARG A 159 -12.50 3.31 12.49
N THR A 160 -12.71 2.44 11.51
CA THR A 160 -12.30 2.69 10.12
C THR A 160 -13.01 3.88 9.50
N SER A 161 -14.32 4.01 9.75
CA SER A 161 -15.10 5.17 9.28
C SER A 161 -14.63 6.49 9.91
N ALA A 162 -14.21 6.46 11.18
CA ALA A 162 -13.72 7.64 11.89
C ALA A 162 -12.28 8.04 11.50
N SER A 163 -11.47 7.08 11.06
CA SER A 163 -10.06 7.30 10.69
C SER A 163 -9.86 7.65 9.21
N ASN A 164 -10.94 7.74 8.43
CA ASN A 164 -10.94 8.12 7.01
C ASN A 164 -9.97 7.29 6.15
N HIS A 165 -9.86 5.99 6.46
CA HIS A 165 -9.11 5.06 5.62
C HIS A 165 -9.82 4.88 4.29
N ALA A 166 -9.07 5.01 3.20
CA ALA A 166 -9.63 4.92 1.86
C ALA A 166 -10.00 3.46 1.51
N GLY A 167 -11.17 3.28 0.91
CA GLY A 167 -11.57 2.05 0.25
C GLY A 167 -11.75 0.83 1.16
N VAL A 168 -12.17 1.00 2.42
CA VAL A 168 -12.41 -0.12 3.34
C VAL A 168 -13.68 -0.90 2.96
N TYR A 169 -13.53 -2.17 2.59
CA TYR A 169 -14.65 -3.09 2.35
C TYR A 169 -14.32 -4.56 2.61
N LEU A 170 -15.37 -5.37 2.77
CA LEU A 170 -15.33 -6.83 2.91
C LEU A 170 -16.32 -7.44 1.92
N VAL A 171 -16.03 -8.62 1.37
CA VAL A 171 -16.93 -9.29 0.42
C VAL A 171 -17.61 -10.48 1.09
N ASP A 172 -18.94 -10.46 1.10
CA ASP A 172 -19.80 -11.58 1.45
C ASP A 172 -20.18 -12.30 0.16
N TYR A 173 -19.39 -13.32 -0.19
CA TYR A 173 -19.36 -13.95 -1.50
C TYR A 173 -20.70 -14.60 -1.88
N ASP A 174 -21.38 -15.22 -0.91
CA ASP A 174 -22.64 -15.93 -1.10
C ASP A 174 -23.84 -15.22 -0.44
N SER A 175 -23.63 -14.01 0.07
CA SER A 175 -24.63 -13.24 0.81
C SER A 175 -25.19 -13.99 2.04
N SER A 176 -24.35 -14.78 2.71
CA SER A 176 -24.72 -15.52 3.93
C SER A 176 -24.95 -14.59 5.12
N LEU A 177 -24.37 -13.38 5.09
CA LEU A 177 -24.49 -12.35 6.14
C LEU A 177 -25.48 -11.23 5.80
N LYS A 178 -26.35 -11.43 4.80
CA LYS A 178 -27.33 -10.41 4.38
C LYS A 178 -28.31 -10.01 5.49
N PRO A 179 -28.73 -8.74 5.56
CA PRO A 179 -29.76 -8.32 6.50
C PRO A 179 -31.07 -9.09 6.32
N LEU A 180 -31.77 -9.36 7.43
CA LEU A 180 -33.05 -10.06 7.42
C LEU A 180 -34.08 -9.40 6.49
N GLY A 181 -34.85 -10.21 5.78
CA GLY A 181 -35.86 -9.73 4.84
C GLY A 181 -35.32 -9.20 3.52
N THR A 182 -34.00 -9.24 3.30
CA THR A 182 -33.40 -8.89 2.02
C THR A 182 -33.11 -10.12 1.17
N SER A 183 -33.16 -9.95 -0.16
CA SER A 183 -32.73 -10.95 -1.13
C SER A 183 -31.46 -10.50 -1.83
N ALA A 184 -30.52 -11.42 -1.99
CA ALA A 184 -29.31 -11.24 -2.79
C ALA A 184 -29.12 -12.52 -3.61
N ARG A 185 -28.70 -12.36 -4.86
CA ARG A 185 -28.52 -13.44 -5.86
C ARG A 185 -27.05 -13.69 -6.16
N THR A 186 -26.21 -12.70 -5.99
CA THR A 186 -24.76 -12.75 -6.21
C THR A 186 -24.02 -12.24 -4.97
N SER A 187 -22.71 -12.07 -5.07
CA SER A 187 -21.88 -11.54 -3.99
C SER A 187 -22.36 -10.15 -3.54
N SER A 188 -22.25 -9.92 -2.24
CA SER A 188 -22.56 -8.64 -1.60
C SER A 188 -21.28 -8.06 -1.01
N THR A 189 -21.25 -6.74 -0.80
CA THR A 189 -20.10 -6.06 -0.20
C THR A 189 -20.54 -5.29 1.03
N ILE A 190 -19.74 -5.38 2.09
CA ILE A 190 -19.83 -4.54 3.28
C ILE A 190 -18.81 -3.43 3.15
N ILE A 191 -19.26 -2.18 3.10
CA ILE A 191 -18.39 -1.01 2.94
C ILE A 191 -18.42 -0.14 4.19
N ALA A 192 -17.29 0.47 4.55
CA ALA A 192 -17.26 1.48 5.60
C ALA A 192 -18.14 2.69 5.22
N ASP A 193 -18.67 3.41 6.21
CA ASP A 193 -19.49 4.60 5.97
C ASP A 193 -18.61 5.85 5.68
N VAL A 194 -17.79 5.74 4.64
CA VAL A 194 -16.85 6.77 4.15
C VAL A 194 -17.16 7.14 2.71
N ASP A 195 -17.01 8.42 2.36
CA ASP A 195 -17.60 8.96 1.12
C ASP A 195 -16.96 8.39 -0.15
N ASP A 196 -15.69 8.00 -0.08
CA ASP A 196 -14.88 7.53 -1.21
C ASP A 196 -15.31 6.15 -1.73
N VAL A 197 -15.67 5.21 -0.85
CA VAL A 197 -16.21 3.88 -1.24
C VAL A 197 -17.70 3.97 -1.58
N LYS A 198 -18.43 4.90 -0.96
CA LYS A 198 -19.85 5.12 -1.21
C LYS A 198 -20.12 5.77 -2.57
N ALA A 199 -19.18 6.57 -3.09
CA ALA A 199 -19.39 7.43 -4.26
C ALA A 199 -19.96 6.70 -5.48
N PHE A 200 -19.55 5.46 -5.70
CA PHE A 200 -19.94 4.67 -6.87
C PHE A 200 -20.97 3.57 -6.59
N CYS A 201 -21.32 3.33 -5.31
CA CYS A 201 -22.32 2.34 -4.93
C CYS A 201 -23.75 2.86 -5.14
N ASP A 202 -24.71 1.97 -5.42
CA ASP A 202 -26.14 2.33 -5.44
C ASP A 202 -26.71 2.32 -4.02
N LEU A 203 -26.54 3.45 -3.33
CA LEU A 203 -26.95 3.62 -1.94
C LEU A 203 -28.48 3.59 -1.73
N ASN A 204 -29.27 3.83 -2.79
CA ASN A 204 -30.72 3.98 -2.68
C ASN A 204 -31.48 2.70 -3.05
N GLY A 205 -30.90 1.83 -3.89
CA GLY A 205 -31.53 0.57 -4.31
C GLY A 205 -30.97 -0.67 -3.62
N LEU A 206 -29.64 -0.78 -3.54
CA LEU A 206 -28.97 -2.04 -3.20
C LEU A 206 -28.37 -2.06 -1.80
N CYS A 207 -28.05 -0.90 -1.23
CA CYS A 207 -27.38 -0.81 0.06
C CYS A 207 -28.33 -0.58 1.24
N HIS A 208 -28.02 -1.24 2.35
CA HIS A 208 -28.67 -1.05 3.64
C HIS A 208 -27.67 -0.44 4.63
N ARG A 209 -27.98 0.73 5.18
CA ARG A 209 -27.10 1.43 6.13
C ARG A 209 -27.26 0.90 7.54
N ASN A 210 -26.14 0.66 8.22
CA ASN A 210 -26.06 0.49 9.66
C ASN A 210 -25.17 1.58 10.27
N SER A 211 -25.76 2.74 10.56
CA SER A 211 -25.01 3.89 11.07
C SER A 211 -24.43 3.67 12.46
N ALA A 212 -25.05 2.81 13.27
CA ALA A 212 -24.57 2.51 14.62
C ALA A 212 -23.23 1.75 14.62
N GLN A 213 -22.92 1.07 13.51
CA GLN A 213 -21.69 0.30 13.33
C GLN A 213 -20.81 0.82 12.19
N GLY A 214 -21.15 1.96 11.59
CA GLY A 214 -20.31 2.61 10.59
C GLY A 214 -20.15 1.82 9.29
N TYR A 215 -21.17 1.13 8.81
CA TYR A 215 -21.09 0.42 7.53
C TYR A 215 -22.38 0.46 6.71
N TRP A 216 -22.25 0.09 5.43
CA TRP A 216 -23.35 -0.24 4.54
C TRP A 216 -23.20 -1.66 4.03
N TYR A 217 -24.31 -2.40 3.94
CA TYR A 217 -24.37 -3.70 3.29
C TYR A 217 -24.99 -3.54 1.90
N CYS A 218 -24.18 -3.65 0.85
CA CYS A 218 -24.59 -3.47 -0.55
C CYS A 218 -24.78 -4.82 -1.24
N ARG A 219 -26.03 -5.14 -1.56
CA ARG A 219 -26.42 -6.41 -2.17
C ARG A 219 -26.04 -6.46 -3.65
N ASN A 220 -25.71 -7.65 -4.15
CA ASN A 220 -25.35 -7.88 -5.56
C ASN A 220 -24.32 -6.85 -6.05
N THR A 221 -23.38 -6.52 -5.17
CA THR A 221 -22.36 -5.51 -5.40
C THR A 221 -21.05 -6.18 -5.06
N CYS A 222 -20.13 -6.15 -6.00
CA CYS A 222 -18.76 -6.56 -5.77
C CYS A 222 -17.83 -5.41 -6.11
N LEU A 223 -16.94 -5.11 -5.16
CA LEU A 223 -15.91 -4.11 -5.32
C LEU A 223 -14.56 -4.77 -5.58
N ARG A 224 -13.72 -4.08 -6.34
CA ARG A 224 -12.29 -4.37 -6.41
C ARG A 224 -11.52 -3.06 -6.33
N THR A 225 -10.41 -3.08 -5.62
CA THR A 225 -9.55 -1.89 -5.48
C THR A 225 -8.60 -1.77 -6.66
N VAL A 226 -8.52 -0.57 -7.22
CA VAL A 226 -7.40 -0.13 -8.06
C VAL A 226 -6.58 0.89 -7.26
N ILE A 227 -5.26 0.73 -7.28
CA ILE A 227 -4.30 1.60 -6.63
C ILE A 227 -3.43 2.25 -7.71
N PHE A 228 -3.31 3.57 -7.65
CA PHE A 228 -2.39 4.32 -8.49
C PHE A 228 -1.25 4.85 -7.62
N ALA A 229 -0.05 4.33 -7.82
CA ALA A 229 1.16 4.79 -7.15
C ALA A 229 1.92 5.77 -8.05
N VAL A 230 2.35 6.89 -7.49
CA VAL A 230 2.99 7.99 -8.24
C VAL A 230 4.22 8.51 -7.54
N ASP A 231 5.05 9.25 -8.28
CA ASP A 231 6.21 9.97 -7.77
C ASP A 231 5.84 10.91 -6.61
N PRO A 232 6.36 10.69 -5.39
CA PRO A 232 6.02 11.50 -4.23
C PRO A 232 6.50 12.96 -4.36
N THR A 233 7.53 13.24 -5.15
CA THR A 233 8.13 14.58 -5.27
C THR A 233 7.27 15.58 -6.05
N ASN A 234 6.29 15.08 -6.81
CA ASN A 234 5.35 15.89 -7.60
C ASN A 234 3.89 15.65 -7.19
N ALA A 235 3.64 14.97 -6.08
CA ALA A 235 2.30 14.62 -5.63
C ALA A 235 1.63 15.70 -4.79
N GLU A 236 2.34 16.76 -4.40
CA GLU A 236 1.77 17.84 -3.58
C GLU A 236 0.58 18.51 -4.30
N GLY A 237 -0.54 18.60 -3.59
CA GLY A 237 -1.80 19.15 -4.11
C GLY A 237 -2.43 18.35 -5.24
N VAL A 238 -1.90 17.17 -5.57
CA VAL A 238 -2.47 16.28 -6.58
C VAL A 238 -3.59 15.44 -5.97
N VAL A 239 -4.71 15.39 -6.67
CA VAL A 239 -5.84 14.49 -6.36
C VAL A 239 -6.10 13.59 -7.57
N LEU A 240 -6.60 12.38 -7.32
CA LEU A 240 -7.09 11.49 -8.36
C LEU A 240 -8.60 11.67 -8.48
N GLU A 241 -9.08 12.18 -9.61
CA GLU A 241 -10.51 12.19 -9.90
C GLU A 241 -10.90 10.95 -10.71
N ILE A 242 -11.92 10.23 -10.23
CA ILE A 242 -12.54 9.13 -10.97
C ILE A 242 -13.97 9.53 -11.32
N VAL A 243 -14.37 9.25 -12.55
CA VAL A 243 -15.73 9.49 -13.08
C VAL A 243 -16.31 8.18 -13.59
N ASP A 244 -17.50 7.81 -13.13
CA ASP A 244 -18.29 6.72 -13.72
C ASP A 244 -18.89 7.20 -15.04
N THR A 245 -18.52 6.54 -16.12
CA THR A 245 -18.92 6.85 -17.50
C THR A 245 -20.13 6.06 -17.97
N THR A 246 -20.56 5.05 -17.20
CA THR A 246 -21.80 4.29 -17.49
C THR A 246 -23.04 5.02 -16.99
N ASP A 247 -22.87 5.82 -15.92
CA ASP A 247 -23.92 6.60 -15.33
C ASP A 247 -24.14 7.92 -16.10
N SER A 248 -25.37 8.14 -16.58
CA SER A 248 -25.78 9.39 -17.24
C SER A 248 -25.59 10.64 -16.38
N SER A 249 -25.55 10.49 -15.04
CA SER A 249 -25.27 11.57 -14.10
C SER A 249 -23.77 11.85 -13.93
N SER A 250 -22.89 11.01 -14.50
CA SER A 250 -21.43 11.12 -14.44
C SER A 250 -20.92 11.32 -13.01
N ARG A 251 -21.36 10.46 -12.09
CA ARG A 251 -20.88 10.48 -10.69
C ARG A 251 -19.36 10.52 -10.67
N SER A 252 -18.80 11.41 -9.86
CA SER A 252 -17.36 11.61 -9.75
C SER A 252 -16.93 11.75 -8.31
N PHE A 253 -15.73 11.27 -7.99
CA PHE A 253 -15.11 11.42 -6.68
C PHE A 253 -13.63 11.77 -6.82
N SER A 254 -13.11 12.58 -5.90
CA SER A 254 -11.72 12.98 -5.83
C SER A 254 -11.04 12.32 -4.63
N TYR A 255 -10.07 11.47 -4.90
CA TYR A 255 -9.26 10.77 -3.91
C TYR A 255 -8.01 11.59 -3.60
N THR A 256 -7.72 11.77 -2.32
CA THR A 256 -6.45 12.32 -1.85
C THR A 256 -5.40 11.22 -1.81
N GLY A 257 -4.17 11.56 -2.20
CA GLY A 257 -3.05 10.65 -2.11
C GLY A 257 -2.65 10.40 -0.66
N ALA A 258 -2.23 9.19 -0.38
CA ALA A 258 -1.70 8.80 0.92
C ALA A 258 -0.24 8.37 0.79
N PHE A 259 0.54 8.66 1.83
CA PHE A 259 1.99 8.42 1.88
C PHE A 259 2.29 7.26 2.80
N ALA A 260 3.35 6.51 2.48
CA ALA A 260 4.01 5.54 3.36
C ALA A 260 4.68 6.23 4.54
N THR A 261 3.96 6.36 5.66
CA THR A 261 4.50 6.86 6.92
C THR A 261 5.18 5.75 7.71
N GLU A 262 6.51 5.79 7.75
CA GLU A 262 7.28 4.96 8.67
C GLU A 262 7.33 5.63 10.05
N PHE A 263 7.05 4.86 11.09
CA PHE A 263 7.20 5.33 12.47
C PHE A 263 8.47 4.70 13.03
N LEU A 264 9.36 5.56 13.53
CA LEU A 264 10.57 5.15 14.25
C LEU A 264 10.19 4.43 15.56
N ASP A 265 11.11 3.61 16.08
CA ASP A 265 10.88 2.83 17.30
C ASP A 265 10.67 3.67 18.56
N ASN A 266 11.09 4.94 18.54
CA ASN A 266 10.82 5.92 19.59
C ASN A 266 9.42 6.58 19.46
N GLY A 267 8.62 6.18 18.47
CA GLY A 267 7.29 6.73 18.20
C GLY A 267 7.27 8.06 17.45
N SER A 268 8.44 8.64 17.07
CA SER A 268 8.45 9.80 16.18
C SER A 268 8.09 9.38 14.75
N ARG A 269 7.29 10.21 14.08
CA ARG A 269 7.11 10.10 12.62
C ARG A 269 8.44 10.44 11.97
N ASP A 270 8.91 9.58 11.09
CA ASP A 270 10.01 9.96 10.23
C ASP A 270 9.44 10.67 9.01
N ASP A 271 9.47 12.00 9.00
CA ASP A 271 9.16 12.76 7.78
C ASP A 271 10.24 12.54 6.69
N VAL A 272 11.38 11.89 7.03
CA VAL A 272 12.38 11.40 6.05
C VAL A 272 11.80 10.29 5.16
N ALA A 273 10.63 9.74 5.49
CA ALA A 273 9.98 8.66 4.76
C ALA A 273 9.41 9.04 3.38
N ASN A 274 9.78 10.15 2.76
CA ASN A 274 9.52 10.38 1.33
C ASN A 274 10.79 10.57 0.50
N ALA A 275 11.96 10.37 1.11
CA ALA A 275 13.21 10.46 0.40
C ALA A 275 13.59 9.14 -0.28
N ASP A 276 12.98 7.99 0.01
CA ASP A 276 13.37 6.73 -0.64
C ASP A 276 12.63 6.52 -1.98
N TRP A 277 13.32 6.02 -2.99
CA TRP A 277 12.72 5.69 -4.30
C TRP A 277 11.54 4.71 -4.19
N ASN A 278 11.53 3.78 -3.23
CA ASN A 278 10.46 2.79 -3.09
C ASN A 278 9.22 3.34 -2.37
N LYS A 279 9.19 4.64 -2.07
CA LYS A 279 8.08 5.30 -1.42
C LYS A 279 7.31 6.09 -2.46
N TYR A 280 6.00 5.89 -2.45
CA TYR A 280 5.07 6.38 -3.44
C TYR A 280 3.97 7.17 -2.74
N VAL A 281 3.33 8.07 -3.48
CA VAL A 281 1.98 8.50 -3.11
C VAL A 281 0.98 7.59 -3.77
N SER A 282 0.16 6.93 -2.97
CA SER A 282 -0.82 5.96 -3.43
C SER A 282 -2.22 6.57 -3.38
N PHE A 283 -2.98 6.35 -4.45
CA PHE A 283 -4.40 6.70 -4.55
C PHE A 283 -5.19 5.42 -4.74
N ALA A 284 -6.02 5.05 -3.77
CA ALA A 284 -6.80 3.81 -3.83
C ALA A 284 -8.28 4.11 -4.05
N ALA A 285 -8.90 3.40 -4.99
CA ALA A 285 -10.32 3.48 -5.26
C ALA A 285 -10.93 2.08 -5.30
N ALA A 286 -11.94 1.84 -4.46
CA ALA A 286 -12.75 0.64 -4.49
C ALA A 286 -13.93 0.83 -5.43
N LEU A 287 -13.91 0.16 -6.58
CA LEU A 287 -14.83 0.40 -7.69
C LEU A 287 -15.77 -0.80 -7.92
N PRO A 288 -17.07 -0.57 -8.16
CA PRO A 288 -18.00 -1.62 -8.54
C PRO A 288 -17.71 -2.29 -9.89
N ALA A 289 -17.94 -3.61 -9.90
CA ALA A 289 -18.06 -4.49 -11.05
C ALA A 289 -18.67 -3.88 -12.32
N ALA A 290 -19.89 -3.34 -12.19
CA ALA A 290 -20.76 -3.00 -13.31
C ALA A 290 -20.39 -1.69 -14.02
N GLY A 291 -19.42 -0.92 -13.50
CA GLY A 291 -19.08 0.39 -14.03
C GLY A 291 -18.00 0.37 -15.10
N SER A 292 -17.85 1.51 -15.76
CA SER A 292 -16.70 1.86 -16.59
C SER A 292 -16.27 3.25 -16.19
N TYR A 293 -14.98 3.40 -15.90
CA TYR A 293 -14.46 4.55 -15.19
C TYR A 293 -13.41 5.28 -16.00
N ARG A 294 -13.36 6.59 -15.82
CA ARG A 294 -12.29 7.43 -16.31
C ARG A 294 -11.58 8.06 -15.12
N ALA A 295 -10.29 7.74 -14.98
CA ALA A 295 -9.43 8.27 -13.93
C ALA A 295 -8.53 9.38 -14.50
N ARG A 296 -8.30 10.46 -13.75
CA ARG A 296 -7.35 11.52 -14.11
C ARG A 296 -6.78 12.20 -12.88
N PHE A 297 -5.51 12.58 -12.93
CA PHE A 297 -4.89 13.38 -11.88
C PHE A 297 -5.20 14.85 -12.09
N LYS A 298 -5.47 15.57 -11.01
CA LYS A 298 -5.75 17.00 -11.00
C LYS A 298 -4.91 17.73 -9.97
N ARG A 299 -4.51 18.95 -10.31
CA ARG A 299 -4.02 19.96 -9.36
C ARG A 299 -4.91 21.18 -9.49
N GLY A 300 -5.78 21.39 -8.51
CA GLY A 300 -6.89 22.34 -8.65
C GLY A 300 -7.85 21.92 -9.76
N THR A 301 -8.01 22.75 -10.80
CA THR A 301 -8.87 22.46 -11.96
C THR A 301 -8.11 21.87 -13.15
N GLU A 302 -6.78 21.94 -13.14
CA GLU A 302 -5.93 21.48 -14.23
C GLU A 302 -5.73 19.97 -14.17
N THR A 303 -5.78 19.31 -15.33
CA THR A 303 -5.38 17.90 -15.44
C THR A 303 -3.87 17.84 -15.54
N VAL A 304 -3.25 17.12 -14.61
CA VAL A 304 -1.80 16.95 -14.55
C VAL A 304 -1.44 15.50 -14.77
N TRP A 305 -0.18 15.23 -15.07
CA TRP A 305 0.38 13.89 -15.06
C TRP A 305 1.52 13.86 -14.05
N PRO A 306 1.48 12.96 -13.05
CA PRO A 306 2.65 12.69 -12.22
C PRO A 306 3.80 12.15 -13.09
N THR A 307 5.03 12.21 -12.61
CA THR A 307 6.20 11.74 -13.39
C THR A 307 6.00 10.33 -13.96
N PHE A 308 5.36 9.46 -13.19
CA PHE A 308 4.89 8.17 -13.65
C PHE A 308 3.61 7.79 -12.90
N VAL A 309 2.91 6.77 -13.39
CA VAL A 309 1.78 6.18 -12.69
C VAL A 309 1.88 4.66 -12.78
N GLU A 310 2.18 4.02 -11.65
CA GLU A 310 2.07 2.58 -11.48
C GLU A 310 0.61 2.25 -11.14
N THR A 311 -0.04 1.43 -11.98
CA THR A 311 -1.42 1.00 -11.73
C THR A 311 -1.41 -0.43 -11.21
N VAL A 312 -1.97 -0.64 -10.03
CA VAL A 312 -1.98 -1.93 -9.37
C VAL A 312 -3.38 -2.31 -8.97
N TRP A 313 -3.71 -3.59 -9.13
CA TRP A 313 -5.03 -4.12 -8.84
C TRP A 313 -4.99 -5.00 -7.61
N GLY A 314 -5.90 -4.75 -6.67
CA GLY A 314 -6.18 -5.69 -5.61
C GLY A 314 -6.70 -7.03 -6.14
N PRO A 315 -6.74 -8.07 -5.29
CA PRO A 315 -7.29 -9.36 -5.65
C PRO A 315 -8.76 -9.23 -6.06
N ALA A 316 -9.16 -10.01 -7.07
CA ALA A 316 -10.57 -10.14 -7.41
C ALA A 316 -11.23 -11.07 -6.38
N LEU A 317 -12.00 -10.49 -5.45
CA LEU A 317 -12.70 -11.25 -4.40
C LEU A 317 -14.00 -11.91 -4.89
N CYS A 318 -14.41 -11.65 -6.12
CA CYS A 318 -15.57 -12.27 -6.74
C CYS A 318 -15.39 -12.32 -8.26
N GLU A 319 -16.21 -13.11 -8.95
CA GLU A 319 -16.15 -13.25 -10.41
C GLU A 319 -16.52 -11.97 -11.17
N GLU A 320 -17.34 -11.11 -10.58
CA GLU A 320 -17.86 -9.89 -11.22
C GLU A 320 -16.98 -8.65 -10.97
N GLY A 321 -15.88 -8.75 -10.21
CA GLY A 321 -15.09 -7.56 -9.81
C GLY A 321 -14.66 -6.68 -10.99
N VAL A 322 -14.49 -5.37 -10.74
CA VAL A 322 -14.17 -4.41 -11.80
C VAL A 322 -12.94 -4.88 -12.62
N ALA A 323 -13.11 -4.93 -13.94
CA ALA A 323 -12.09 -5.45 -14.84
C ALA A 323 -11.01 -4.38 -15.11
N PRO A 324 -9.74 -4.75 -15.32
CA PRO A 324 -8.68 -3.77 -15.53
C PRO A 324 -8.90 -2.81 -16.71
N ASP A 325 -9.54 -3.29 -17.77
CA ASP A 325 -9.86 -2.53 -18.98
C ASP A 325 -11.05 -1.57 -18.81
N SER A 326 -11.84 -1.71 -17.74
CA SER A 326 -12.97 -0.82 -17.48
C SER A 326 -12.53 0.50 -16.84
N VAL A 327 -11.30 0.62 -16.34
CA VAL A 327 -10.74 1.85 -15.79
C VAL A 327 -9.73 2.44 -16.78
N ARG A 328 -10.14 3.51 -17.47
CA ARG A 328 -9.26 4.26 -18.37
C ARG A 328 -8.59 5.41 -17.63
N LEU A 329 -7.28 5.30 -17.43
CA LEU A 329 -6.46 6.41 -16.96
C LEU A 329 -6.20 7.42 -18.10
N VAL A 330 -6.53 8.69 -17.87
CA VAL A 330 -6.31 9.77 -18.84
C VAL A 330 -4.89 10.29 -18.71
N GLN A 331 -4.07 9.93 -19.67
CA GLN A 331 -2.72 10.46 -19.84
C GLN A 331 -2.75 11.67 -20.79
N PRO A 332 -2.39 12.88 -20.33
CA PRO A 332 -2.26 14.03 -21.22
C PRO A 332 -1.01 13.92 -22.08
N ASP A 333 -1.04 14.58 -23.24
CA ASP A 333 0.13 14.70 -24.11
C ASP A 333 1.29 15.41 -23.39
N VAL A 334 2.53 15.01 -23.73
CA VAL A 334 3.73 15.66 -23.21
C VAL A 334 4.15 16.78 -24.17
N PRO A 335 4.38 18.01 -23.69
CA PRO A 335 5.06 19.01 -24.50
C PRO A 335 6.42 18.49 -24.96
N THR A 336 6.76 18.63 -26.24
CA THR A 336 8.01 18.09 -26.78
C THR A 336 9.25 18.62 -26.03
N SER A 337 9.20 19.87 -25.57
CA SER A 337 10.29 20.48 -24.79
C SER A 337 10.53 19.83 -23.43
N THR A 338 9.51 19.17 -22.84
CA THR A 338 9.66 18.47 -21.56
C THR A 338 10.49 17.21 -21.70
N CYS A 339 10.56 16.62 -22.90
CA CYS A 339 11.32 15.40 -23.14
C CYS A 339 12.78 15.64 -23.56
N ASP A 340 13.19 16.90 -23.74
CA ASP A 340 14.57 17.26 -24.07
C ASP A 340 15.50 17.18 -22.84
N GLU A 341 14.96 17.42 -21.64
CA GLU A 341 15.69 17.36 -20.36
C GLU A 341 14.82 16.68 -19.30
N LEU A 342 15.16 15.43 -18.96
CA LEU A 342 14.37 14.60 -18.05
C LEU A 342 14.77 14.78 -16.58
N ILE A 343 16.02 15.19 -16.31
CA ILE A 343 16.53 15.45 -14.97
C ILE A 343 16.19 16.89 -14.59
N ARG A 344 15.47 17.07 -13.49
CA ARG A 344 15.06 18.40 -13.01
C ARG A 344 16.01 18.85 -11.90
N ASN A 345 16.33 20.14 -11.82
CA ASN A 345 17.24 20.65 -10.77
C ASN A 345 18.57 19.87 -10.73
N GLY A 346 19.14 19.62 -11.92
CA GLY A 346 20.36 18.84 -12.14
C GLY A 346 21.63 19.45 -11.54
N ASN A 347 21.67 20.78 -11.47
CA ASN A 347 22.76 21.60 -10.98
C ASN A 347 22.58 22.06 -9.52
N MET A 348 21.49 21.69 -8.87
CA MET A 348 21.20 22.02 -7.46
C MET A 348 21.06 23.51 -7.14
N GLU A 349 21.06 24.38 -8.15
CA GLU A 349 21.11 25.83 -7.96
C GLU A 349 19.80 26.44 -7.46
N ASP A 350 18.71 25.68 -7.49
CA ASP A 350 17.44 26.08 -6.90
C ASP A 350 17.45 25.98 -5.35
N GLY A 351 18.50 25.39 -4.77
CA GLY A 351 18.66 25.27 -3.31
C GLY A 351 17.67 24.33 -2.64
N THR A 352 16.95 23.51 -3.41
CA THR A 352 15.96 22.55 -2.91
C THR A 352 16.41 21.11 -3.19
N ILE A 353 16.01 20.19 -2.29
CA ILE A 353 16.26 18.75 -2.46
C ILE A 353 15.26 18.17 -3.47
N SER A 354 14.03 18.68 -3.56
CA SER A 354 13.08 18.16 -4.55
C SER A 354 13.59 18.43 -5.99
N PRO A 355 13.48 17.48 -6.92
CA PRO A 355 12.77 16.19 -6.83
C PRO A 355 13.71 14.99 -6.61
N TRP A 356 14.83 15.19 -5.91
CA TRP A 356 15.79 14.13 -5.63
C TRP A 356 15.29 13.17 -4.56
N LEU A 357 15.46 11.89 -4.87
CA LEU A 357 15.19 10.78 -3.99
C LEU A 357 16.48 10.00 -3.75
N HIS A 358 16.63 9.54 -2.54
CA HIS A 358 17.60 8.57 -2.12
C HIS A 358 17.23 7.16 -2.61
N ALA A 359 18.25 6.40 -2.99
CA ALA A 359 18.08 5.09 -3.59
C ALA A 359 17.98 3.95 -2.56
N ILE A 360 18.52 4.02 -1.34
CA ILE A 360 18.23 3.04 -0.25
C ILE A 360 18.64 3.65 1.10
N GLY A 361 17.70 4.18 1.90
CA GLY A 361 17.94 4.67 3.28
C GLY A 361 18.19 6.18 3.39
N GLY A 362 18.86 6.64 4.44
CA GLY A 362 19.67 7.86 4.43
C GLY A 362 19.05 9.27 4.49
N GLY A 363 19.86 10.25 4.06
CA GLY A 363 19.65 11.69 4.27
C GLY A 363 20.36 12.52 3.20
N LEU A 364 19.55 13.16 2.35
CA LEU A 364 20.01 14.07 1.31
C LEU A 364 20.22 15.48 1.88
N SER A 365 21.26 16.17 1.42
CA SER A 365 21.56 17.55 1.81
C SER A 365 22.06 18.35 0.60
N ILE A 366 21.67 19.61 0.52
CA ILE A 366 22.27 20.57 -0.42
C ILE A 366 23.46 21.21 0.27
N GLU A 367 24.66 20.98 -0.27
CA GLU A 367 25.91 21.46 0.28
C GLU A 367 26.39 22.69 -0.51
N ALA A 368 26.34 23.84 0.14
CA ALA A 368 26.74 25.09 -0.47
C ALA A 368 28.26 25.16 -0.68
N ARG A 369 28.69 25.56 -1.89
CA ARG A 369 30.09 25.71 -2.31
C ARG A 369 30.89 24.42 -2.41
N GLU A 370 30.23 23.28 -2.25
CA GLU A 370 30.83 21.97 -2.44
C GLU A 370 30.72 21.49 -3.88
N GLY A 371 29.88 22.15 -4.71
CA GLY A 371 29.69 21.86 -6.13
C GLY A 371 30.85 22.23 -7.03
N ARG A 372 30.76 21.79 -8.28
CA ARG A 372 31.77 22.00 -9.31
C ARG A 372 31.93 23.50 -9.62
N GLY A 373 33.11 24.03 -9.34
CA GLY A 373 33.34 25.48 -9.47
C GLY A 373 32.78 26.29 -8.30
N LYS A 374 32.57 25.65 -7.14
CA LYS A 374 32.02 26.23 -5.89
C LYS A 374 30.53 26.60 -6.00
N SER A 375 29.79 25.88 -6.86
CA SER A 375 28.32 25.81 -6.92
C SER A 375 27.74 25.05 -5.73
N MET A 376 26.43 24.85 -5.72
CA MET A 376 25.77 23.89 -4.84
C MET A 376 25.98 22.46 -5.36
N ALA A 377 25.99 21.48 -4.46
CA ALA A 377 25.97 20.06 -4.81
C ALA A 377 24.94 19.33 -3.95
N LEU A 378 24.42 18.23 -4.47
CA LEU A 378 23.61 17.31 -3.68
C LEU A 378 24.52 16.27 -3.06
N ALA A 379 24.42 16.12 -1.74
CA ALA A 379 25.18 15.17 -0.97
C ALA A 379 24.26 14.10 -0.37
N ASP A 380 24.71 12.86 -0.46
CA ASP A 380 24.20 11.73 0.30
C ASP A 380 25.15 11.53 1.48
N LEU A 381 24.63 11.86 2.65
CA LEU A 381 25.39 11.88 3.90
C LEU A 381 25.27 10.57 4.69
N ASP A 382 24.29 9.74 4.37
CA ASP A 382 24.19 8.42 4.99
C ASP A 382 25.32 7.55 4.47
N GLN A 383 25.88 6.74 5.34
CA GLN A 383 27.05 5.95 5.08
C GLN A 383 26.79 4.47 5.30
N SER A 384 25.55 4.09 5.60
CA SER A 384 25.15 2.77 6.07
C SER A 384 25.27 1.68 5.01
N PHE A 385 25.00 1.98 3.73
CA PHE A 385 24.89 0.97 2.67
C PHE A 385 25.61 1.34 1.36
N ALA A 386 26.42 0.43 0.81
CA ALA A 386 27.19 0.67 -0.42
C ALA A 386 26.32 0.77 -1.69
N GLY A 387 25.18 0.06 -1.72
CA GLY A 387 24.21 0.11 -2.81
C GLY A 387 23.22 1.28 -2.71
N SER A 388 23.46 2.19 -1.77
CA SER A 388 22.73 3.45 -1.66
C SER A 388 23.14 4.44 -2.75
N GLY A 389 22.37 5.51 -2.92
CA GLY A 389 22.59 6.51 -3.94
C GLY A 389 21.54 7.60 -3.93
N MET A 390 21.53 8.41 -4.98
CA MET A 390 20.56 9.48 -5.18
C MET A 390 20.17 9.55 -6.66
N GLY A 391 18.91 9.88 -6.93
CA GLY A 391 18.37 9.87 -8.28
C GLY A 391 17.00 10.51 -8.38
N GLN A 392 16.40 10.38 -9.55
CA GLN A 392 15.07 10.88 -9.85
C GLN A 392 14.30 9.89 -10.70
N TYR A 393 12.98 9.91 -10.55
CA TYR A 393 12.09 9.36 -11.56
C TYR A 393 12.10 10.25 -12.80
N VAL A 394 12.05 9.63 -13.98
CA VAL A 394 11.91 10.33 -15.26
C VAL A 394 10.52 10.12 -15.83
N ASP A 395 10.03 11.09 -16.61
CA ASP A 395 8.70 11.01 -17.20
C ASP A 395 8.63 9.87 -18.24
N THR A 396 7.91 8.80 -17.90
CA THR A 396 7.85 7.59 -18.74
C THR A 396 7.21 7.85 -20.10
N ARG A 397 6.42 8.92 -20.23
CA ARG A 397 5.81 9.33 -21.50
C ARG A 397 6.83 9.83 -22.51
N CYS A 398 8.02 10.25 -22.06
CA CYS A 398 9.12 10.67 -22.93
C CYS A 398 9.94 9.48 -23.46
N LEU A 399 9.78 8.29 -22.89
CA LEU A 399 10.59 7.13 -23.23
C LEU A 399 10.01 6.36 -24.42
N THR A 400 10.17 6.92 -25.61
CA THR A 400 9.75 6.25 -26.86
C THR A 400 10.86 5.35 -27.43
N VAL A 401 10.52 4.13 -27.87
CA VAL A 401 11.47 3.18 -28.47
C VAL A 401 12.30 3.84 -29.57
N GLY A 402 13.62 3.68 -29.49
CA GLY A 402 14.59 4.24 -30.43
C GLY A 402 15.05 5.66 -30.09
N SER A 403 14.42 6.35 -29.13
CA SER A 403 14.96 7.62 -28.61
C SER A 403 16.32 7.41 -27.98
N VAL A 404 17.20 8.39 -28.15
CA VAL A 404 18.58 8.32 -27.67
C VAL A 404 18.85 9.45 -26.71
N TYR A 405 19.15 9.12 -25.47
CA TYR A 405 19.49 10.05 -24.41
C TYR A 405 20.99 10.02 -24.11
N LEU A 406 21.55 11.19 -23.81
CA LEU A 406 22.90 11.32 -23.28
C LEU A 406 22.78 11.69 -21.80
N VAL A 407 23.04 10.72 -20.92
CA VAL A 407 22.96 10.92 -19.47
C VAL A 407 24.35 11.26 -18.95
N ARG A 408 24.49 12.37 -18.22
CA ARG A 408 25.76 12.83 -17.67
C ARG A 408 25.59 13.30 -16.24
N VAL A 409 26.56 13.04 -15.39
CA VAL A 409 26.60 13.53 -14.02
C VAL A 409 28.04 13.64 -13.55
N TRP A 410 28.35 14.72 -12.84
CA TRP A 410 29.62 14.85 -12.13
C TRP A 410 29.47 14.29 -10.73
N VAL A 411 30.44 13.48 -10.31
CA VAL A 411 30.44 12.81 -9.00
C VAL A 411 31.74 13.07 -8.26
N ARG A 412 31.65 13.27 -6.95
CA ARG A 412 32.81 13.33 -6.05
C ARG A 412 32.53 12.45 -4.84
N MET A 413 33.54 11.70 -4.38
CA MET A 413 33.43 10.82 -3.22
C MET A 413 34.46 11.17 -2.17
N GLU A 414 34.01 11.20 -0.93
CA GLU A 414 34.87 11.49 0.22
C GLU A 414 34.60 10.50 1.36
N HIS A 415 35.62 10.26 2.18
CA HIS A 415 35.47 9.68 3.49
C HIS A 415 34.67 10.62 4.40
N SER A 416 34.04 10.08 5.45
CA SER A 416 33.46 10.89 6.53
C SER A 416 34.44 11.85 7.19
N SER A 417 35.73 11.53 7.15
CA SER A 417 36.81 12.41 7.63
C SER A 417 37.13 13.57 6.68
N GLY A 418 36.43 13.71 5.54
CA GLY A 418 36.73 14.70 4.50
C GLY A 418 37.97 14.39 3.67
N LEU A 419 38.46 13.13 3.70
CA LEU A 419 39.59 12.70 2.87
C LEU A 419 39.07 12.08 1.56
N ASP A 420 39.79 12.31 0.48
CA ASP A 420 39.41 11.79 -0.84
C ASP A 420 39.47 10.27 -0.90
N VAL A 421 38.55 9.68 -1.67
CA VAL A 421 38.53 8.24 -1.95
C VAL A 421 39.36 7.95 -3.18
N LEU A 422 40.55 7.38 -2.99
CA LEU A 422 41.38 6.89 -4.11
C LEU A 422 41.19 5.40 -4.30
N CYS A 423 40.52 5.01 -5.37
CA CYS A 423 40.35 3.60 -5.68
C CYS A 423 40.07 3.35 -7.18
N ARG A 424 40.19 2.10 -7.62
CA ARG A 424 39.85 1.72 -9.00
C ARG A 424 38.33 1.73 -9.15
N VAL A 425 37.84 2.40 -10.18
CA VAL A 425 36.40 2.58 -10.45
C VAL A 425 35.64 1.25 -10.42
N ALA A 426 36.20 0.19 -11.01
CA ALA A 426 35.57 -1.13 -11.07
C ALA A 426 35.26 -1.72 -9.68
N ASP A 427 36.08 -1.39 -8.68
CA ASP A 427 36.04 -2.02 -7.36
C ASP A 427 35.14 -1.24 -6.38
N CYS A 428 34.95 0.06 -6.58
CA CYS A 428 34.43 0.95 -5.54
C CYS A 428 33.96 2.33 -6.01
N GLY A 429 33.99 2.62 -7.31
CA GLY A 429 33.54 3.90 -7.83
C GLY A 429 32.02 4.02 -7.88
N PRO A 430 31.47 5.25 -7.92
CA PRO A 430 30.06 5.46 -8.16
C PRO A 430 29.64 4.90 -9.51
N LYS A 431 28.39 4.47 -9.60
CA LYS A 431 27.83 3.87 -10.82
C LYS A 431 26.55 4.58 -11.19
N LEU A 432 26.44 4.99 -12.46
CA LEU A 432 25.19 5.47 -13.01
C LEU A 432 24.33 4.25 -13.36
N LYS A 433 23.15 4.16 -12.75
CA LYS A 433 22.24 3.04 -12.91
C LYS A 433 20.86 3.52 -13.32
N VAL A 434 20.16 2.65 -14.03
CA VAL A 434 18.71 2.72 -14.19
C VAL A 434 18.08 1.64 -13.34
N ARG A 435 16.86 1.93 -12.89
CA ARG A 435 15.90 0.98 -12.39
C ARG A 435 14.61 1.15 -13.18
N THR A 436 14.13 0.06 -13.77
CA THR A 436 12.83 -0.01 -14.43
C THR A 436 11.88 -0.84 -13.58
N VAL A 437 10.60 -0.50 -13.62
CA VAL A 437 9.51 -1.36 -13.11
C VAL A 437 8.61 -1.64 -14.30
N SER A 438 8.62 -2.87 -14.81
CA SER A 438 7.76 -3.32 -15.91
C SER A 438 6.61 -4.20 -15.41
N ASP A 439 5.52 -4.24 -16.18
CA ASP A 439 4.31 -5.04 -15.91
C ASP A 439 4.56 -6.55 -16.09
N ARG A 440 5.48 -7.12 -15.30
CA ARG A 440 5.61 -8.57 -15.21
C ARG A 440 4.53 -9.08 -14.27
N ASN A 441 3.38 -9.43 -14.86
CA ASN A 441 2.42 -10.43 -14.37
C ASN A 441 2.58 -10.82 -12.89
N GLY A 442 1.99 -10.03 -12.01
CA GLY A 442 1.70 -10.44 -10.64
C GLY A 442 2.42 -9.65 -9.55
N LEU A 443 1.66 -8.76 -8.92
CA LEU A 443 1.53 -8.63 -7.45
C LEU A 443 2.80 -8.43 -6.59
N ALA A 444 3.98 -8.25 -7.14
CA ALA A 444 5.07 -7.57 -6.45
C ALA A 444 4.98 -6.11 -6.91
N GLY A 445 4.60 -5.09 -6.16
CA GLY A 445 4.40 -4.93 -4.73
C GLY A 445 4.82 -3.50 -4.45
N ILE A 446 3.88 -2.56 -4.33
CA ILE A 446 4.16 -1.26 -3.73
C ILE A 446 4.75 -1.56 -2.34
N GLY A 447 5.99 -1.14 -2.09
CA GLY A 447 6.70 -1.41 -0.83
C GLY A 447 7.45 -2.76 -0.73
N ARG A 448 7.38 -3.66 -1.72
CA ARG A 448 8.36 -4.76 -1.84
C ARG A 448 9.52 -4.30 -2.74
N PRO A 449 10.76 -4.76 -2.52
CA PRO A 449 11.81 -4.60 -3.52
C PRO A 449 11.41 -5.43 -4.73
N LEU A 450 10.64 -4.82 -5.64
CA LEU A 450 10.40 -5.28 -6.99
C LEU A 450 11.70 -5.83 -7.57
N GLU A 451 11.64 -6.96 -8.27
CA GLU A 451 12.71 -7.40 -9.17
C GLU A 451 12.89 -6.32 -10.24
N ALA A 452 13.68 -5.31 -9.91
CA ALA A 452 14.12 -4.32 -10.85
C ALA A 452 15.43 -4.78 -11.44
N ASP A 453 15.49 -4.75 -12.77
CA ASP A 453 16.73 -4.88 -13.47
C ASP A 453 17.56 -3.62 -13.22
N LYS A 454 18.55 -3.75 -12.33
CA LYS A 454 19.55 -2.70 -12.09
C LYS A 454 20.60 -2.80 -13.18
N VAL A 455 20.35 -2.13 -14.30
CA VAL A 455 21.29 -2.11 -15.41
C VAL A 455 22.28 -0.96 -15.22
N PRO A 456 23.60 -1.23 -15.15
CA PRO A 456 24.59 -0.15 -15.16
C PRO A 456 24.54 0.54 -16.53
N LEU A 457 24.24 1.85 -16.54
CA LEU A 457 24.25 2.67 -17.76
C LEU A 457 25.66 3.09 -18.12
N ALA A 458 26.43 3.48 -17.10
CA ALA A 458 27.83 3.80 -17.23
C ALA A 458 28.58 3.55 -15.93
N THR A 459 29.83 3.16 -16.10
CA THR A 459 30.91 3.34 -15.13
C THR A 459 31.85 4.39 -15.69
N GLN A 460 32.60 5.10 -14.85
CA GLN A 460 33.62 6.05 -15.32
C GLN A 460 34.51 5.39 -16.37
N LEU A 461 34.67 6.08 -17.51
CA LEU A 461 35.14 5.48 -18.76
C LEU A 461 36.65 5.18 -18.75
N ASP A 462 37.48 5.88 -17.96
CA ASP A 462 38.91 5.62 -17.85
C ASP A 462 39.55 6.22 -16.58
N GLY A 463 40.48 5.48 -15.97
CA GLY A 463 41.34 5.93 -14.87
C GLY A 463 40.83 5.62 -13.44
N PRO A 464 41.69 5.77 -12.41
CA PRO A 464 41.25 5.74 -11.02
C PRO A 464 40.33 6.92 -10.72
N LEU A 465 39.48 6.79 -9.69
CA LEU A 465 38.75 7.94 -9.15
C LEU A 465 39.76 9.04 -8.81
N GLN A 466 39.56 10.21 -9.41
CA GLN A 466 40.30 11.40 -9.03
C GLN A 466 39.79 11.88 -7.68
N SER A 467 40.66 12.56 -6.93
CA SER A 467 40.30 13.24 -5.68
C SER A 467 39.27 14.36 -5.87
N ASP A 468 39.03 14.77 -7.11
CA ASP A 468 38.12 15.84 -7.49
C ASP A 468 36.86 15.27 -8.17
N TRP A 469 36.12 16.10 -8.89
CA TRP A 469 34.96 15.73 -9.69
C TRP A 469 35.31 14.79 -10.85
N ASN A 470 34.57 13.68 -10.95
CA ASN A 470 34.67 12.68 -12.00
C ASN A 470 33.38 12.70 -12.84
N LEU A 471 33.48 12.60 -14.17
CA LEU A 471 32.31 12.53 -15.04
C LEU A 471 31.86 11.08 -15.26
N LEU A 472 30.60 10.78 -14.95
CA LEU A 472 29.89 9.60 -15.45
C LEU A 472 29.06 10.02 -16.67
N SER A 473 29.14 9.25 -17.75
CA SER A 473 28.41 9.55 -18.99
C SER A 473 28.00 8.28 -19.71
N ALA A 474 26.74 8.20 -20.13
CA ALA A 474 26.17 7.09 -20.88
C ALA A 474 25.37 7.61 -22.07
N ARG A 475 25.48 6.93 -23.22
CA ARG A 475 24.52 7.10 -24.32
C ARG A 475 23.56 5.93 -24.30
N VAL A 476 22.30 6.19 -23.98
CA VAL A 476 21.27 5.16 -23.80
C VAL A 476 20.27 5.26 -24.94
N THR A 477 19.91 4.12 -25.52
CA THR A 477 18.80 4.02 -26.47
C THR A 477 17.64 3.38 -25.74
N VAL A 478 16.47 4.02 -25.75
CA VAL A 478 15.25 3.49 -25.16
C VAL A 478 14.83 2.26 -25.96
N ASP A 479 14.74 1.11 -25.30
CA ASP A 479 14.22 -0.13 -25.86
C ASP A 479 12.77 -0.36 -25.44
N GLU A 480 12.22 -1.52 -25.80
CA GLU A 480 10.85 -1.91 -25.44
C GLU A 480 10.66 -2.06 -23.93
N GLU A 481 11.70 -2.42 -23.17
CA GLU A 481 11.60 -2.57 -21.72
C GLU A 481 11.36 -1.20 -21.07
N TRP A 482 12.14 -0.20 -21.44
CA TRP A 482 12.01 1.15 -20.91
C TRP A 482 10.72 1.83 -21.36
N SER A 483 10.31 1.63 -22.61
CA SER A 483 9.07 2.24 -23.12
C SER A 483 7.82 1.64 -22.51
N ASN A 484 7.88 0.37 -22.08
CA ASN A 484 6.78 -0.34 -21.44
C ASN A 484 6.90 -0.33 -19.90
N ALA A 485 7.93 0.31 -19.34
CA ALA A 485 8.08 0.43 -17.90
C ALA A 485 7.01 1.36 -17.33
N MET A 486 6.37 0.95 -16.24
CA MET A 486 5.46 1.77 -15.46
C MET A 486 6.20 2.91 -14.77
N SER A 487 7.43 2.68 -14.31
CA SER A 487 8.32 3.70 -13.75
C SER A 487 9.78 3.47 -14.13
N VAL A 488 10.53 4.56 -14.27
CA VAL A 488 11.97 4.55 -14.54
C VAL A 488 12.67 5.52 -13.60
N PHE A 489 13.60 5.00 -12.81
CA PHE A 489 14.40 5.73 -11.84
C PHE A 489 15.87 5.71 -12.25
N ILE A 490 16.45 6.87 -12.51
CA ILE A 490 17.86 7.02 -12.87
C ILE A 490 18.60 7.57 -11.66
N PHE A 491 19.67 6.88 -11.24
CA PHE A 491 20.37 7.23 -10.01
C PHE A 491 21.86 6.94 -10.07
N VAL A 492 22.60 7.65 -9.21
CA VAL A 492 24.01 7.40 -8.96
C VAL A 492 24.13 6.56 -7.70
N GLU A 493 24.54 5.31 -7.86
CA GLU A 493 24.90 4.43 -6.74
C GLU A 493 26.30 4.80 -6.23
N ARG A 494 26.46 4.84 -4.91
CA ARG A 494 27.70 5.21 -4.21
C ARG A 494 28.85 4.22 -4.42
N GLY A 495 28.57 2.92 -4.37
CA GLY A 495 29.56 1.86 -4.55
C GLY A 495 30.36 1.45 -3.30
N LEU A 496 30.38 2.25 -2.22
CA LEU A 496 31.07 1.93 -0.96
C LEU A 496 30.33 2.42 0.31
N THR A 497 30.30 1.59 1.35
CA THR A 497 29.86 1.97 2.70
C THR A 497 30.86 2.95 3.34
N GLY A 498 30.41 3.85 4.23
CA GLY A 498 31.30 4.76 4.98
C GLY A 498 31.73 6.02 4.22
N LYS A 499 31.13 6.31 3.05
CA LYS A 499 31.52 7.41 2.16
C LYS A 499 30.37 8.39 1.96
N ARG A 500 30.71 9.67 1.79
CA ARG A 500 29.80 10.70 1.28
C ARG A 500 29.90 10.72 -0.24
N LEU A 501 28.75 10.77 -0.90
CA LEU A 501 28.65 10.94 -2.34
C LEU A 501 28.11 12.34 -2.60
N PHE A 502 28.78 13.08 -3.49
CA PHE A 502 28.32 14.35 -4.01
C PHE A 502 28.03 14.19 -5.50
N ILE A 503 26.95 14.80 -5.97
CA ILE A 503 26.66 14.96 -7.39
C ILE A 503 26.41 16.43 -7.75
N ASP A 504 26.72 16.78 -9.00
CA ASP A 504 26.45 18.07 -9.60
C ASP A 504 26.28 17.92 -11.12
N ASP A 505 25.63 18.91 -11.75
CA ASP A 505 25.39 18.99 -13.19
C ASP A 505 24.85 17.67 -13.80
N PHE A 506 23.83 17.07 -13.18
CA PHE A 506 23.16 15.87 -13.69
C PHE A 506 22.16 16.26 -14.79
N THR A 507 22.44 15.85 -16.04
CA THR A 507 21.59 16.09 -17.22
C THR A 507 21.24 14.81 -17.94
#